data_AF-A0A938LUU3-F1
#
_entry.id   AF-A0A938LUU3-F1
#
_cell.length_a   1.000
_cell.length_b   1.000
_cell.length_c   1.000
_cell.angle_alpha   90.00
_cell.angle_beta   90.00
_cell.angle_gamma   90.00
#
_symmetry.space_group_name_H-M   'P 1'
#
loop_
_entity.id
_entity.type
_entity.pdbx_description
1 polymer ?
#
loop_
_entity_poly.entity_id
_entity_poly.type
_entity_poly.pdbx_seq_one_letter_code
_entity_poly.pdbx_strand_id
1 'polypeptide(L)'
;EVNPNTVRKAYSDLELLGILNTQQGTGTFVGYREIEIGDDEKQRMLRQICDELVARGHQYNLTVKDIVECLQGRPNHETEE
;
A
#
# COMPACT_ATOMS: atom_id res chain seq x y z
N GLU A 1 -11.73 25.18 8.02
CA GLU A 1 -11.23 24.99 9.40
C GLU A 1 -11.76 23.66 9.92
N VAL A 2 -10.93 22.84 10.58
CA VAL A 2 -11.34 21.50 11.06
C VAL A 2 -11.75 21.61 12.54
N ASN A 3 -12.85 20.97 12.92
CA ASN A 3 -13.33 20.99 14.31
C ASN A 3 -12.34 20.24 15.23
N PRO A 4 -11.88 20.83 16.36
CA PRO A 4 -10.95 20.18 17.29
C PRO A 4 -11.43 18.83 17.82
N ASN A 5 -12.74 18.63 17.95
CA ASN A 5 -13.31 17.34 18.36
C ASN A 5 -13.15 16.28 17.28
N THR A 6 -13.20 16.66 16.00
CA THR A 6 -12.91 15.76 14.86
C THR A 6 -11.46 15.33 14.86
N VAL A 7 -10.55 16.26 15.17
CA VAL A 7 -9.12 15.95 15.32
C VAL A 7 -8.91 14.98 16.48
N ARG A 8 -9.51 15.25 17.66
CA ARG A 8 -9.41 14.34 18.82
C ARG A 8 -9.89 12.93 18.49
N LYS A 9 -11.04 12.82 17.81
CA LYS A 9 -11.59 11.52 17.40
C LYS A 9 -10.62 10.77 16.48
N ALA A 10 -10.06 11.44 15.48
CA ALA A 10 -9.09 10.82 14.57
C ALA A 10 -7.83 10.32 15.30
N TYR A 11 -7.27 11.10 16.23
CA TYR A 11 -6.12 10.65 17.03
C TYR A 11 -6.46 9.47 17.94
N SER A 12 -7.63 9.47 18.58
CA SER A 12 -8.09 8.32 19.38
C SER A 12 -8.32 7.06 18.54
N ASP A 13 -8.86 7.21 17.32
CA ASP A 13 -9.03 6.09 16.39
C ASP A 13 -7.67 5.52 15.96
N LEU A 14 -6.68 6.39 15.71
CA LEU A 14 -5.31 5.99 15.37
C LEU A 14 -4.57 5.33 16.55
N GLU A 15 -4.82 5.78 17.79
CA GLU A 15 -4.32 5.12 19.00
C GLU A 15 -4.94 3.73 19.20
N LEU A 16 -6.26 3.60 19.00
CA LEU A 16 -6.96 2.32 19.08
C LEU A 16 -6.44 1.31 18.04
N LEU A 17 -6.12 1.81 16.84
CA LEU A 17 -5.50 1.02 15.78
C LEU A 17 -4.01 0.73 16.03
N GLY A 18 -3.42 1.21 17.13
CA GLY A 18 -2.00 1.02 17.46
C GLY A 18 -1.04 1.72 16.50
N ILE A 19 -1.55 2.64 15.67
CA ILE A 19 -0.76 3.47 14.74
C ILE A 19 -0.07 4.58 15.53
N LEU A 20 -0.72 5.07 16.59
CA LEU A 20 -0.16 6.01 17.54
C LEU A 20 -0.07 5.39 18.92
N ASN A 21 0.92 5.83 19.69
CA ASN A 21 1.12 5.39 21.07
C ASN A 21 1.30 6.63 21.96
N THR A 22 0.39 6.81 22.91
CA THR A 22 0.41 7.97 23.81
C THR A 22 1.06 7.60 25.13
N GLN A 23 2.10 8.35 25.48
CA GLN A 23 2.79 8.25 26.74
C GLN A 23 2.37 9.42 27.64
N GLN A 24 1.82 9.10 28.81
CA GLN A 24 1.33 10.10 29.75
C GLN A 24 2.45 11.06 30.14
N GLY A 25 2.26 12.36 29.88
CA GLY A 25 3.22 13.41 30.22
C GLY A 25 4.31 13.68 29.18
N THR A 26 4.35 12.93 28.07
CA THR A 26 5.40 13.08 27.04
C THR A 26 4.84 13.30 25.63
N GLY A 27 3.58 12.93 25.38
CA GLY A 27 2.88 13.18 24.13
C GLY A 27 2.54 11.90 23.36
N THR A 28 2.21 12.06 22.08
CA THR A 28 1.79 10.98 21.18
C THR A 28 2.88 10.69 20.16
N PHE A 29 3.27 9.43 20.04
CA PHE A 29 4.33 8.95 19.16
C PHE A 29 3.76 8.05 18.07
N VAL A 30 4.43 7.95 16.92
CA VAL A 30 4.08 6.99 15.87
C VAL A 30 4.51 5.59 16.31
N GLY A 31 3.57 4.65 16.35
CA GLY A 31 3.81 3.27 16.73
C GLY A 31 4.55 2.49 15.65
N TYR A 32 5.40 1.54 16.06
CA TYR A 32 5.99 0.54 15.18
C TYR A 32 4.94 -0.55 14.89
N ARG A 33 4.00 -0.25 14.00
CA ARG A 33 3.13 -1.26 13.42
C ARG A 33 3.55 -1.44 11.97
N GLU A 34 4.04 -2.64 11.64
CA GLU A 34 4.10 -3.04 10.25
C GLU A 34 2.66 -3.03 9.73
N ILE A 35 2.39 -2.15 8.77
CA ILE A 35 1.12 -2.15 8.07
C ILE A 35 1.10 -3.43 7.24
N GLU A 36 0.57 -4.51 7.82
CA GLU A 36 0.29 -5.73 7.07
C GLU A 36 -0.80 -5.40 6.06
N ILE A 37 -0.40 -5.16 4.81
CA ILE A 37 -1.33 -5.07 3.70
C ILE A 37 -2.04 -6.43 3.63
N GLY A 38 -3.32 -6.45 3.97
CA GLY A 38 -4.12 -7.66 3.94
C GLY A 38 -4.08 -8.29 2.55
N ASP A 39 -4.18 -9.63 2.48
CA ASP A 39 -4.03 -10.35 1.22
C ASP A 39 -5.04 -9.89 0.15
N ASP A 40 -6.26 -9.52 0.55
CA ASP A 40 -7.27 -8.96 -0.35
C ASP A 40 -6.82 -7.64 -0.99
N GLU A 41 -6.15 -6.79 -0.21
CA GLU A 41 -5.63 -5.51 -0.69
C GLU A 41 -4.41 -5.72 -1.59
N LYS A 42 -3.51 -6.65 -1.25
CA LYS A 42 -2.41 -7.05 -2.14
C LYS A 42 -2.94 -7.54 -3.48
N GLN A 43 -3.98 -8.37 -3.48
CA GLN A 43 -4.62 -8.87 -4.69
C GLN A 43 -5.31 -7.75 -5.48
N ARG A 44 -5.93 -6.78 -4.81
CA ARG A 44 -6.52 -5.61 -5.46
C ARG A 44 -5.45 -4.76 -6.16
N MET A 45 -4.35 -4.49 -5.46
CA MET A 45 -3.22 -3.75 -6.02
C MET A 45 -2.60 -4.48 -7.20
N LEU A 46 -2.39 -5.79 -7.09
CA LEU A 46 -1.85 -6.59 -8.18
C LEU A 46 -2.72 -6.51 -9.43
N ARG A 47 -4.06 -6.64 -9.28
CA ARG A 47 -4.99 -6.48 -10.41
C ARG A 47 -4.87 -5.12 -11.07
N GLN A 48 -4.82 -4.05 -10.27
CA GLN A 48 -4.67 -2.69 -10.79
C GLN A 48 -3.37 -2.50 -11.58
N ILE A 49 -2.26 -3.05 -11.08
CA ILE A 49 -0.97 -3.01 -11.79
C ILE A 49 -1.05 -3.77 -13.11
N CYS A 50 -1.65 -4.96 -13.11
CA CYS A 50 -1.84 -5.75 -14.34
C CYS A 50 -2.71 -5.03 -15.37
N ASP A 51 -3.82 -4.43 -14.95
CA ASP A 51 -4.73 -3.69 -15.83
C ASP A 51 -4.01 -2.51 -16.49
N GLU A 52 -3.22 -1.76 -15.72
CA GLU A 52 -2.43 -0.64 -16.24
C GLU A 52 -1.35 -1.11 -17.22
N LEU A 53 -0.66 -2.21 -16.89
CA LEU A 53 0.37 -2.79 -17.76
C LEU A 53 -0.21 -3.23 -19.11
N VAL A 54 -1.35 -3.93 -19.09
CA VAL A 54 -2.04 -4.39 -20.30
C VAL A 54 -2.56 -3.20 -21.11
N ALA A 55 -3.15 -2.20 -20.46
CA ALA A 55 -3.62 -0.98 -21.12
C ALA A 55 -2.48 -0.22 -21.81
N ARG A 56 -1.31 -0.12 -21.17
CA ARG A 56 -0.10 0.47 -21.78
C ARG A 56 0.43 -0.40 -22.92
N GLY A 57 0.50 -1.71 -22.75
CA GLY A 57 0.96 -2.64 -23.78
C GLY A 57 0.11 -2.59 -25.06
N HIS A 58 -1.21 -2.50 -24.91
CA HIS A 58 -2.12 -2.36 -26.05
C HIS A 58 -1.88 -1.10 -26.89
N GLN A 59 -1.41 0.00 -26.28
CA GLN A 59 -1.05 1.23 -27.02
C GLN A 59 0.14 1.02 -27.97
N TYR A 60 0.95 0.00 -27.70
CA TYR A 60 2.09 -0.40 -28.53
C TYR A 60 1.82 -1.66 -29.36
N ASN A 61 0.54 -2.03 -29.51
CA ASN A 61 0.12 -3.25 -30.20
C ASN A 61 0.72 -4.55 -29.63
N LEU A 62 1.14 -4.54 -28.36
CA LEU A 62 1.64 -5.73 -27.67
C LEU A 62 0.46 -6.58 -27.21
N THR A 63 0.62 -7.90 -27.30
CA THR A 63 -0.35 -8.84 -26.75
C THR A 63 0.00 -9.17 -25.29
N VAL A 64 -0.99 -9.63 -24.53
CA VAL A 64 -0.76 -10.12 -23.16
C VAL A 64 0.29 -11.23 -23.14
N LYS A 65 0.36 -12.05 -24.21
CA LYS A 65 1.35 -13.12 -24.34
C LYS A 65 2.78 -12.56 -24.40
N ASP A 66 3.00 -11.51 -25.20
CA ASP A 66 4.32 -10.86 -25.32
C ASP A 66 4.78 -10.26 -23.99
N ILE A 67 3.84 -9.70 -23.23
CA ILE A 67 4.08 -9.15 -21.89
C ILE A 67 4.45 -10.27 -20.91
N VAL A 68 3.74 -11.39 -20.93
CA VAL A 68 4.01 -12.54 -20.05
C VAL A 68 5.36 -13.18 -20.37
N GLU A 69 5.70 -13.39 -21.66
CA GLU A 69 7.02 -13.91 -22.05
C GLU A 69 8.16 -12.99 -21.58
N CYS A 70 7.98 -11.67 -21.69
CA CYS A 70 8.95 -10.69 -21.19
C CYS A 70 9.10 -10.74 -19.66
N LEU A 71 8.00 -10.89 -18.92
CA LEU A 71 8.03 -11.00 -17.46
C LEU A 71 8.68 -12.31 -16.98
N GLN A 72 8.39 -13.43 -17.64
CA GLN A 72 8.97 -14.74 -17.31
C GLN A 72 10.49 -14.81 -17.57
N GLY A 73 11.00 -14.00 -18.48
CA GLY A 73 12.43 -13.89 -18.77
C GLY A 73 13.22 -13.02 -17.79
N ARG A 74 12.56 -12.33 -16.85
CA ARG A 74 13.23 -11.50 -15.85
C ARG A 74 13.57 -12.32 -14.62
N PRO A 75 14.84 -12.35 -14.15
CA PRO A 75 15.12 -12.84 -12.81
C PRO A 75 14.43 -11.91 -11.81
N ASN A 76 13.75 -12.48 -10.81
CA ASN A 76 13.27 -11.71 -9.67
C ASN A 76 14.50 -11.02 -9.06
N HIS A 77 14.59 -9.69 -9.18
CA HIS A 77 15.43 -8.93 -8.28
C HIS A 77 14.72 -8.95 -6.93
N GLU A 78 15.15 -9.87 -6.08
CA GLU A 78 14.88 -9.82 -4.65
C GLU A 78 15.44 -8.48 -4.17
N THR A 79 14.55 -7.58 -3.80
CA THR A 79 14.91 -6.36 -3.06
C THR A 79 15.43 -6.83 -1.71
N GLU A 80 16.75 -6.92 -1.56
CA GLU A 80 17.39 -6.79 -0.26
C GLU A 80 17.26 -5.33 0.20
N GLU A 81 17.01 -5.18 1.50
CA GLU A 81 16.87 -3.98 2.34
C GLU A 81 15.44 -3.46 2.61
#